data_AF-A0A260A7X1-F1
#
_entry.id   AF-A0A260A7X1-F1
#
_cell.length_a   1.000
_cell.length_b   1.000
_cell.length_c   1.000
_cell.angle_alpha   90.00
_cell.angle_beta   90.00
_cell.angle_gamma   90.00
#
_symmetry.space_group_name_H-M   'P 1'
#
loop_
_entity.id
_entity.type
_entity.pdbx_description
1 polymer ?
#
loop_
_entity_poly.entity_id
_entity_poly.type
_entity_poly.pdbx_seq_one_letter_code
_entity_poly.pdbx_strand_id
1 'polypeptide(L)'
;MHDTTTHPARSGLCTAVMAAIAQVPEQIKTDALEQVKRETVRAELSNPPAAKLAHAEQVAKWACIARENGASEEEIVAAEEDAHHFIAVFGDDGA
;
A
#
# COMPACT_ATOMS: atom_id res chain seq x y z
N MET A 1 -29.38 44.73 -14.80
CA MET A 1 -29.78 43.36 -14.45
C MET A 1 -28.57 42.48 -14.69
N HIS A 2 -27.80 42.20 -13.64
CA HIS A 2 -26.59 41.38 -13.73
C HIS A 2 -26.96 39.95 -13.38
N ASP A 3 -26.89 39.06 -14.35
CA ASP A 3 -26.97 37.61 -14.14
C ASP A 3 -25.70 37.15 -13.42
N THR A 4 -25.76 37.08 -12.09
CA THR A 4 -24.79 36.36 -11.25
C THR A 4 -24.99 34.86 -11.41
N THR A 5 -24.59 34.31 -12.55
CA THR A 5 -24.44 32.85 -12.71
C THR A 5 -23.06 32.43 -12.19
N THR A 6 -22.80 32.71 -10.91
CA THR A 6 -21.55 32.33 -10.25
C THR A 6 -21.78 31.05 -9.43
N HIS A 7 -21.36 29.93 -10.02
CA HIS A 7 -20.63 28.85 -9.33
C HIS A 7 -21.31 27.98 -8.24
N PRO A 8 -22.33 27.17 -8.58
CA PRO A 8 -22.51 25.90 -7.87
C PRO A 8 -21.47 24.85 -8.33
N ALA A 9 -21.17 24.80 -9.63
CA ALA A 9 -20.31 23.76 -10.22
C ALA A 9 -18.83 23.83 -9.77
N ARG A 10 -18.25 25.04 -9.61
CA ARG A 10 -16.86 25.18 -9.14
C ARG A 10 -16.71 24.88 -7.65
N SER A 11 -17.74 25.21 -6.85
CA SER A 11 -17.79 24.86 -5.43
C SER A 11 -17.82 23.34 -5.23
N GLY A 12 -18.71 22.64 -5.94
CA GLY A 12 -18.77 21.18 -5.91
C GLY A 12 -17.49 20.50 -6.40
N LEU A 13 -16.86 21.03 -7.44
CA LEU A 13 -15.56 20.53 -7.92
C LEU A 13 -14.45 20.72 -6.89
N CYS A 14 -14.34 21.90 -6.27
CA CYS A 14 -13.35 22.15 -5.22
C CYS A 14 -13.55 21.20 -4.02
N THR A 15 -14.79 20.98 -3.59
CA THR A 15 -15.09 20.02 -2.51
C THR A 15 -14.73 18.59 -2.90
N ALA A 16 -15.05 18.15 -4.11
CA ALA A 16 -14.70 16.82 -4.60
C ALA A 16 -13.17 16.62 -4.68
N VAL A 17 -12.43 17.62 -5.15
CA VAL A 17 -10.96 17.59 -5.21
C VAL A 17 -10.36 17.52 -3.81
N MET A 18 -10.84 18.33 -2.86
CA MET A 18 -10.35 18.28 -1.46
C MET A 18 -10.66 16.93 -0.80
N ALA A 19 -11.84 16.36 -1.06
CA ALA A 19 -12.21 15.04 -0.56
C ALA A 19 -11.35 13.92 -1.18
N ALA A 20 -11.02 14.01 -2.46
CA ALA A 20 -10.13 13.05 -3.12
C ALA A 20 -8.70 13.15 -2.55
N ILE A 21 -8.18 14.37 -2.35
CA ILE A 21 -6.86 14.59 -1.73
C ILE A 21 -6.83 14.03 -0.31
N ALA A 22 -7.92 14.17 0.46
CA ALA A 22 -8.01 13.62 1.80
C ALA A 22 -7.98 12.08 1.86
N GLN A 23 -8.30 11.39 0.76
CA GLN A 23 -8.25 9.92 0.66
C GLN A 23 -6.88 9.39 0.23
N VAL A 24 -6.01 10.26 -0.30
CA VAL A 24 -4.68 9.86 -0.79
C VAL A 24 -3.86 9.10 0.26
N PRO A 25 -3.79 9.52 1.54
CA PRO A 25 -3.05 8.76 2.55
C PRO A 25 -3.58 7.34 2.74
N GLU A 26 -4.89 7.15 2.81
CA GLU A 26 -5.48 5.81 2.99
C GLU A 26 -5.22 4.91 1.77
N GLN A 27 -5.23 5.47 0.56
CA GLN A 27 -4.89 4.75 -0.64
C GLN A 27 -3.40 4.34 -0.65
N ILE A 28 -2.50 5.26 -0.30
CA ILE A 28 -1.06 4.96 -0.19
C ILE A 28 -0.81 3.91 0.90
N LYS A 29 -1.51 4.01 2.04
CA LYS A 29 -1.44 3.00 3.12
C LYS A 29 -1.81 1.62 2.59
N THR A 30 -2.93 1.52 1.89
CA THR A 30 -3.44 0.27 1.31
C THR A 30 -2.44 -0.33 0.31
N ASP A 31 -1.96 0.49 -0.63
CA ASP A 31 -1.00 0.07 -1.65
C ASP A 31 0.34 -0.36 -1.01
N ALA A 32 0.81 0.36 0.00
CA ALA A 32 2.04 0.05 0.71
C ALA A 32 1.96 -1.28 1.47
N LEU A 33 0.85 -1.57 2.15
CA LEU A 33 0.61 -2.85 2.82
C LEU A 33 0.56 -4.02 1.81
N GLU A 34 -0.05 -3.81 0.64
CA GLU A 34 -0.04 -4.81 -0.42
C GLU A 34 1.37 -5.07 -0.96
N GLN A 35 2.21 -4.04 -1.03
CA GLN A 35 3.62 -4.18 -1.41
C GLN A 35 4.46 -4.88 -0.34
N VAL A 36 4.22 -4.62 0.96
CA VAL A 36 4.82 -5.40 2.05
C VAL A 36 4.55 -6.88 1.83
N LYS A 37 3.29 -7.27 1.60
CA LYS A 37 2.93 -8.66 1.31
C LYS A 37 3.70 -9.23 0.12
N ARG A 38 3.67 -8.53 -1.03
CA ARG A 38 4.31 -9.00 -2.27
C ARG A 38 5.83 -9.16 -2.14
N GLU A 39 6.50 -8.19 -1.53
CA GLU A 39 7.95 -8.22 -1.37
C GLU A 39 8.39 -9.24 -0.32
N THR A 40 7.57 -9.51 0.72
CA THR A 40 7.81 -10.62 1.65
C THR A 40 7.73 -11.97 0.93
N VAL A 41 6.73 -12.16 0.06
CA VAL A 41 6.66 -13.38 -0.77
C VAL A 41 7.91 -13.51 -1.65
N ARG A 42 8.33 -12.43 -2.30
CA ARG A 42 9.53 -12.44 -3.16
C ARG A 42 10.80 -12.70 -2.36
N ALA A 43 10.95 -12.13 -1.17
CA ALA A 43 12.11 -12.34 -0.32
C ALA A 43 12.27 -13.82 0.07
N GLU A 44 11.17 -14.49 0.42
CA GLU A 44 11.20 -15.90 0.81
C GLU A 44 11.44 -16.85 -0.35
N LEU A 45 10.88 -16.56 -1.53
CA LEU A 45 11.03 -17.42 -2.70
C LEU A 45 12.30 -17.14 -3.54
N SER A 46 13.00 -16.04 -3.26
CA SER A 46 14.15 -15.62 -4.07
C SER A 46 15.44 -16.37 -3.75
N ASN A 47 16.15 -16.73 -4.82
CA ASN A 47 17.51 -17.24 -4.81
C ASN A 47 18.22 -16.63 -6.03
N PRO A 48 19.43 -16.02 -5.95
CA PRO A 48 20.46 -16.08 -4.90
C PRO A 48 20.19 -15.22 -3.65
N PRO A 49 20.97 -15.38 -2.56
CA PRO A 49 20.82 -14.61 -1.30
C PRO A 49 20.81 -13.08 -1.47
N ALA A 50 21.51 -12.54 -2.47
CA ALA A 50 21.50 -11.11 -2.77
C ALA A 50 20.11 -10.61 -3.19
N ALA A 51 19.35 -11.42 -3.93
CA ALA A 51 17.97 -11.08 -4.31
C ALA A 51 17.05 -11.13 -3.09
N LYS A 52 17.20 -12.14 -2.23
CA LYS A 52 16.47 -12.21 -0.95
C LYS A 52 16.69 -10.96 -0.10
N LEU A 53 17.94 -10.50 0.03
CA LEU A 53 18.25 -9.27 0.76
C LEU A 53 17.62 -8.03 0.12
N ALA A 54 17.70 -7.89 -1.21
CA ALA A 54 17.11 -6.75 -1.91
C ALA A 54 15.58 -6.67 -1.71
N HIS A 55 14.88 -7.80 -1.73
CA HIS A 55 13.44 -7.84 -1.45
C HIS A 55 13.14 -7.54 0.03
N ALA A 56 13.94 -8.03 0.98
CA ALA A 56 13.80 -7.68 2.39
C ALA A 56 13.97 -6.17 2.65
N GLU A 57 14.90 -5.51 1.94
CA GLU A 57 15.04 -4.05 1.98
C GLU A 57 13.80 -3.34 1.40
N GLN A 58 13.17 -3.88 0.35
CA GLN A 58 11.91 -3.34 -0.16
C GLN A 58 10.75 -3.52 0.83
N VAL A 59 10.66 -4.64 1.54
CA VAL A 59 9.68 -4.84 2.63
C VAL A 59 9.82 -3.73 3.67
N ALA A 60 11.04 -3.49 4.16
CA ALA A 60 11.31 -2.44 5.15
C ALA A 60 10.93 -1.04 4.63
N LYS A 61 11.22 -0.74 3.35
CA LYS A 61 10.84 0.52 2.71
C LYS A 61 9.33 0.69 2.65
N TRP A 62 8.59 -0.31 2.18
CA TRP A 62 7.13 -0.23 2.07
C TRP A 62 6.45 -0.18 3.43
N ALA A 63 6.97 -0.88 4.44
CA ALA A 63 6.51 -0.75 5.81
C ALA A 63 6.69 0.69 6.33
N CYS A 64 7.81 1.36 6.02
CA CYS A 64 8.00 2.78 6.36
C CYS A 64 6.94 3.67 5.69
N ILE A 65 6.71 3.48 4.39
CA ILE A 65 5.69 4.23 3.64
C ILE A 65 4.29 4.00 4.23
N ALA A 66 3.95 2.75 4.60
CA ALA A 66 2.69 2.42 5.24
C ALA A 66 2.53 3.18 6.58
N ARG A 67 3.55 3.17 7.44
CA ARG A 67 3.54 3.91 8.73
C ARG A 67 3.38 5.42 8.54
N GLU A 68 4.09 6.00 7.58
CA GLU A 68 3.98 7.43 7.24
C GLU A 68 2.56 7.82 6.79
N ASN A 69 1.79 6.86 6.29
CA ASN A 69 0.42 7.04 5.82
C ASN A 69 -0.63 6.46 6.78
N GLY A 70 -0.24 6.18 8.03
CA GLY A 70 -1.17 5.85 9.12
C GLY A 70 -1.39 4.36 9.37
N ALA A 71 -0.60 3.46 8.77
CA ALA A 71 -0.61 2.06 9.16
C ALA A 71 -0.03 1.88 10.57
N SER A 72 -0.71 1.06 11.35
CA SER A 72 -0.24 0.51 12.62
C SER A 72 0.80 -0.58 12.40
N GLU A 73 1.54 -0.92 13.47
CA GLU A 73 2.49 -2.04 13.41
C GLU A 73 1.75 -3.37 13.19
N GLU A 74 0.56 -3.51 13.78
CA GLU A 74 -0.29 -4.69 13.65
C GLU A 74 -0.76 -4.91 12.21
N GLU A 75 -1.11 -3.83 11.48
CA GLU A 75 -1.47 -3.92 10.06
C GLU A 75 -0.28 -4.38 9.19
N ILE A 76 0.93 -3.95 9.52
CA ILE A 76 2.16 -4.34 8.80
C ILE A 76 2.50 -5.80 9.08
N VAL A 77 2.48 -6.21 10.35
CA VAL A 77 2.71 -7.60 10.76
C VAL A 77 1.67 -8.51 10.11
N ALA A 78 0.40 -8.12 10.09
CA ALA A 78 -0.66 -8.89 9.44
C ALA A 78 -0.40 -9.07 7.93
N ALA A 79 0.11 -8.04 7.23
CA ALA A 79 0.47 -8.15 5.81
C ALA A 79 1.64 -9.12 5.58
N GLU A 80 2.64 -9.14 6.47
CA GLU A 80 3.75 -10.11 6.43
C GLU A 80 3.28 -11.54 6.76
N GLU A 81 2.41 -11.72 7.75
CA GLU A 81 1.82 -13.02 8.11
C GLU A 81 0.95 -13.57 6.97
N ASP A 82 0.19 -12.71 6.29
CA ASP A 82 -0.61 -13.08 5.11
C ASP A 82 0.28 -13.50 3.93
N ALA A 83 1.47 -12.90 3.77
CA ALA A 83 2.46 -13.36 2.81
C ALA A 83 2.98 -14.77 3.14
N HIS A 84 3.35 -15.02 4.41
CA HIS A 84 3.81 -16.33 4.85
C HIS A 84 2.72 -17.39 4.73
N HIS A 85 1.47 -17.04 5.05
CA HIS A 85 0.33 -17.93 4.86
C HIS A 85 0.12 -18.25 3.38
N PHE A 86 0.19 -17.25 2.49
CA PHE A 86 0.13 -17.48 1.04
C PHE A 86 1.21 -18.46 0.58
N ILE A 87 2.46 -18.31 1.04
CA ILE A 87 3.54 -19.24 0.71
C ILE A 87 3.26 -20.64 1.28
N ALA A 88 2.78 -20.75 2.51
CA ALA A 88 2.50 -22.05 3.12
C ALA A 88 1.37 -22.81 2.39
N VAL A 89 0.39 -22.10 1.83
CA VAL A 89 -0.74 -22.72 1.11
C VAL A 89 -0.43 -23.00 -0.36
N PHE A 90 0.32 -22.13 -1.03
CA PHE A 90 0.51 -22.18 -2.49
C PHE A 90 1.96 -22.37 -2.94
N GLY A 91 2.92 -22.31 -2.03
CA GLY A 91 4.36 -22.42 -2.31
C GLY A 91 4.90 -23.85 -2.33
N ASP A 92 4.11 -24.85 -1.91
CA ASP A 92 4.50 -26.26 -1.85
C ASP A 92 4.20 -27.05 -3.15
N ASP A 93 3.46 -26.47 -4.10
CA ASP A 93 3.07 -27.12 -5.37
C ASP A 93 4.23 -27.26 -6.40
N GLY A 94 5.49 -27.10 -5.99
CA GLY A 94 6.62 -26.95 -6.92
C GLY A 94 7.98 -27.46 -6.44
N ALA A 95 8.02 -28.52 -5.62
CA ALA A 95 9.24 -29.27 -5.30
C ALA A 95 9.35 -30.59 -6.06
#